data_AF-A0A2K3DG14-F1
#
_entry.id   AF-A0A2K3DG14-F1
#
_cell.length_a   1.000
_cell.length_b   1.000
_cell.length_c   1.000
_cell.angle_alpha   90.00
_cell.angle_beta   90.00
_cell.angle_gamma   90.00
#
_symmetry.space_group_name_H-M   'P 1'
#
loop_
_entity.id
_entity.type
_entity.pdbx_description
1 polymer ?
#
loop_
_entity_poly.entity_id
_entity_poly.type
_entity_poly.pdbx_seq_one_letter_code
_entity_poly.pdbx_strand_id
1 'polypeptide(L)'
;MSRLNESGRGYTACTKHHWLQNLAALGQYGAGKATIIDIGCNRGYFTSTALNYWAPGFGNHNQLVHKSHQEGGLYGPGACGICWDCSHGPDKPVTLQPQREVDVHCFEPSMWHQRALAAAKAALYGPEDAPKTDKGTAVRWKILPLAVSNATGVARFPANCTHEECSLASTTELFDVNITTVDIYMREAVIPYVDILKIDTEGFDPAVLAGAYNTLRRHRAEVLSFEYHDFWTRSGGTLRVCMDYLEELGYTCYYDAPLLYKLTGCWDPRYEIKDWSNIVCAVRGSEIEADMNALTVLRQRAVNSTAVA
;
A
#
# COMPACT_ATOMS: atom_id res chain seq x y z
N MET A 1 -5.23 -14.81 -7.96
CA MET A 1 -6.03 -15.99 -7.57
C MET A 1 -5.97 -16.11 -6.06
N SER A 2 -7.11 -16.06 -5.36
CA SER A 2 -7.15 -16.28 -3.91
C SER A 2 -6.78 -17.73 -3.61
N ARG A 3 -5.77 -17.95 -2.78
CA ARG A 3 -5.36 -19.29 -2.33
C ARG A 3 -5.91 -19.49 -0.91
N LEU A 4 -6.59 -20.61 -0.69
CA LEU A 4 -6.94 -21.06 0.66
C LEU A 4 -5.81 -21.97 1.13
N ASN A 5 -5.26 -21.73 2.31
CA ASN A 5 -4.34 -22.69 2.91
C ASN A 5 -5.12 -23.95 3.35
N GLU A 6 -4.41 -25.00 3.76
CA GLU A 6 -4.99 -26.30 4.21
C GLU A 6 -6.01 -26.18 5.35
N SER A 7 -6.13 -25.00 5.98
CA SER A 7 -7.11 -24.70 7.04
C SER A 7 -8.36 -23.95 6.56
N GLY A 8 -8.52 -23.71 5.25
CA GLY A 8 -9.64 -22.97 4.69
C GLY A 8 -9.57 -21.45 4.90
N ARG A 9 -8.40 -20.92 5.32
CA ARG A 9 -8.14 -19.49 5.54
C ARG A 9 -7.42 -18.92 4.30
N GLY A 10 -7.87 -17.77 3.82
CA GLY A 10 -7.46 -17.23 2.52
C GLY A 10 -6.35 -16.20 2.56
N TYR A 11 -5.51 -16.20 1.52
CA TYR A 11 -4.56 -15.14 1.19
C TYR A 11 -4.60 -14.87 -0.32
N THR A 12 -4.01 -13.76 -0.77
CA THR A 12 -3.90 -13.45 -2.20
C THR A 12 -2.66 -12.61 -2.46
N ALA A 13 -1.94 -12.94 -3.53
CA ALA A 13 -0.90 -12.06 -4.08
C ALA A 13 -1.50 -10.80 -4.70
N CYS A 14 -2.74 -10.90 -5.21
CA CYS A 14 -3.44 -9.80 -5.88
C CYS A 14 -4.61 -9.35 -5.03
N THR A 15 -4.35 -8.49 -4.06
CA THR A 15 -5.38 -7.89 -3.22
C THR A 15 -6.05 -6.73 -3.96
N LYS A 16 -7.31 -6.46 -3.62
CA LYS A 16 -8.06 -5.28 -4.08
C LYS A 16 -8.15 -4.19 -3.00
N HIS A 17 -7.52 -4.43 -1.84
CA HIS A 17 -7.50 -3.53 -0.69
C HIS A 17 -8.91 -3.04 -0.31
N HIS A 18 -9.85 -3.97 -0.09
CA HIS A 18 -11.26 -3.66 0.16
C HIS A 18 -11.48 -2.73 1.37
N TRP A 19 -10.51 -2.67 2.28
CA TRP A 19 -10.49 -1.78 3.44
C TRP A 19 -10.32 -0.29 3.07
N LEU A 20 -9.79 0.06 1.88
CA LEU A 20 -9.55 1.46 1.47
C LEU A 20 -10.85 2.27 1.43
N GLN A 21 -11.93 1.70 0.91
CA GLN A 21 -13.22 2.38 0.81
C GLN A 21 -13.77 2.73 2.19
N ASN A 22 -13.68 1.79 3.13
CA ASN A 22 -14.17 1.98 4.48
C ASN A 22 -13.31 2.99 5.26
N LEU A 23 -11.98 2.91 5.13
CA LEU A 23 -11.07 3.90 5.69
C LEU A 23 -11.40 5.30 5.18
N ALA A 24 -11.66 5.43 3.87
CA ALA A 24 -12.03 6.71 3.28
C ALA A 24 -13.39 7.23 3.77
N ALA A 25 -14.36 6.34 3.97
CA ALA A 25 -15.66 6.70 4.53
C ALA A 25 -15.55 7.19 5.99
N LEU A 26 -14.74 6.53 6.82
CA LEU A 26 -14.51 6.93 8.21
C LEU A 26 -13.76 8.27 8.30
N GLY A 27 -12.80 8.49 7.39
CA GLY A 27 -12.07 9.76 7.28
C GLY A 27 -12.92 10.97 6.86
N GLN A 28 -14.17 10.80 6.42
CA GLN A 28 -15.05 11.93 6.04
C GLN A 28 -15.41 12.85 7.20
N TYR A 29 -15.38 12.34 8.42
CA TYR A 29 -15.72 13.09 9.62
C TYR A 29 -14.49 13.76 10.26
N GLY A 30 -13.30 13.59 9.67
CA GLY A 30 -12.03 14.15 10.13
C GLY A 30 -11.76 15.59 9.69
N ALA A 31 -10.51 16.03 9.79
CA ALA A 31 -10.06 17.41 9.52
C ALA A 31 -10.13 17.82 8.02
N GLY A 32 -10.62 16.96 7.13
CA GLY A 32 -10.64 17.20 5.69
C GLY A 32 -9.28 17.05 5.00
N LYS A 33 -8.29 16.47 5.68
CA LYS A 33 -6.94 16.20 5.16
C LYS A 33 -6.61 14.72 5.33
N ALA A 34 -6.16 14.08 4.25
CA ALA A 34 -5.58 12.73 4.28
C ALA A 34 -4.10 12.78 3.89
N THR A 35 -3.28 11.92 4.50
CA THR A 35 -1.85 11.76 4.21
C THR A 35 -1.53 10.28 4.00
N ILE A 36 -0.92 9.97 2.86
CA ILE A 36 -0.52 8.63 2.45
C ILE A 36 1.00 8.63 2.27
N ILE A 37 1.68 7.69 2.92
CA ILE A 37 3.05 7.30 2.56
C ILE A 37 2.96 5.97 1.82
N ASP A 38 3.41 5.96 0.56
CA ASP A 38 3.46 4.78 -0.30
C ASP A 38 4.95 4.48 -0.60
N ILE A 39 5.48 3.44 0.01
CA ILE A 39 6.88 3.01 -0.14
C ILE A 39 6.92 1.86 -1.14
N GLY A 40 7.72 2.04 -2.20
CA GLY A 40 7.68 1.15 -3.36
C GLY A 40 6.41 1.38 -4.16
N CYS A 41 6.16 2.62 -4.57
CA CYS A 41 4.98 2.97 -5.34
C CYS A 41 4.87 2.20 -6.66
N ASN A 42 6.01 1.80 -7.22
CA ASN A 42 6.08 1.05 -8.46
C ASN A 42 5.35 1.82 -9.57
N ARG A 43 4.27 1.24 -10.11
CA ARG A 43 3.44 1.83 -11.17
C ARG A 43 2.38 2.81 -10.68
N GLY A 44 2.25 2.98 -9.37
CA GLY A 44 1.32 3.93 -8.74
C GLY A 44 -0.12 3.45 -8.61
N TYR A 45 -0.40 2.17 -8.88
CA TYR A 45 -1.76 1.63 -8.84
C TYR A 45 -2.40 1.64 -7.44
N PHE A 46 -1.61 1.38 -6.39
CA PHE A 46 -2.10 1.50 -5.02
C PHE A 46 -2.53 2.95 -4.73
N THR A 47 -1.63 3.90 -4.96
CA THR A 47 -1.90 5.33 -4.81
C THR A 47 -3.11 5.79 -5.62
N SER A 48 -3.25 5.39 -6.88
CA SER A 48 -4.42 5.77 -7.70
C SER A 48 -5.72 5.17 -7.19
N THR A 49 -5.68 3.94 -6.66
CA THR A 49 -6.83 3.30 -6.01
C THR A 49 -7.25 4.05 -4.75
N ALA A 50 -6.30 4.40 -3.89
CA ALA A 50 -6.54 5.23 -2.71
C ALA A 50 -7.17 6.58 -3.10
N LEU A 51 -6.60 7.24 -4.11
CA LEU A 51 -7.10 8.52 -4.59
C LEU A 51 -8.51 8.44 -5.20
N ASN A 52 -8.94 7.30 -5.77
CA ASN A 52 -10.34 7.14 -6.18
C ASN A 52 -11.31 7.35 -5.01
N TYR A 53 -10.92 7.06 -3.77
CA TYR A 53 -11.80 7.22 -2.61
C TYR A 53 -11.66 8.58 -1.92
N TRP A 54 -10.43 9.09 -1.73
CA TRP A 54 -10.20 10.36 -1.03
C TRP A 54 -10.24 11.60 -1.92
N ALA A 55 -9.91 11.46 -3.21
CA ALA A 55 -9.89 12.54 -4.18
C ALA A 55 -10.54 12.09 -5.50
N PRO A 56 -11.78 11.57 -5.48
CA PRO A 56 -12.36 10.72 -6.52
C PRO A 56 -12.24 11.24 -7.96
N GLY A 57 -12.17 12.55 -8.15
CA GLY A 57 -12.00 13.17 -9.46
C GLY A 57 -12.90 12.53 -10.51
N PHE A 58 -12.29 12.04 -11.58
CA PHE A 58 -12.99 11.40 -12.71
C PHE A 58 -13.52 9.97 -12.42
N GLY A 59 -13.24 9.39 -11.26
CA GLY A 59 -13.79 8.10 -10.82
C GLY A 59 -13.23 6.85 -11.51
N ASN A 60 -12.14 6.99 -12.28
CA ASN A 60 -11.52 5.90 -13.06
C ASN A 60 -9.97 5.95 -13.05
N HIS A 61 -9.35 6.37 -11.94
CA HIS A 61 -7.92 6.69 -11.91
C HIS A 61 -7.01 5.56 -12.41
N ASN A 62 -7.23 4.30 -12.06
CA ASN A 62 -6.36 3.20 -12.50
C ASN A 62 -6.41 2.99 -14.03
N GLN A 63 -7.55 3.24 -14.67
CA GLN A 63 -7.67 3.19 -16.13
C GLN A 63 -6.91 4.35 -16.79
N LEU A 64 -6.93 5.54 -16.17
CA LEU A 64 -6.16 6.69 -16.65
C LEU A 64 -4.64 6.49 -16.46
N VAL A 65 -4.23 5.93 -15.32
CA VAL A 65 -2.84 5.52 -15.05
C VAL A 65 -2.41 4.50 -16.10
N HIS A 66 -3.23 3.49 -16.36
CA HIS A 66 -2.93 2.47 -17.37
C HIS A 66 -2.79 3.06 -18.78
N LYS A 67 -3.70 3.95 -19.18
CA LYS A 67 -3.60 4.66 -20.45
C LYS A 67 -2.30 5.47 -20.54
N SER A 68 -1.95 6.20 -19.48
CA SER A 68 -0.69 6.94 -19.41
C SER A 68 0.53 6.02 -19.56
N HIS A 69 0.50 4.86 -18.91
CA HIS A 69 1.55 3.83 -19.02
C HIS A 69 1.66 3.24 -20.43
N GLN A 70 0.53 3.02 -21.12
CA GLN A 70 0.49 2.56 -22.51
C GLN A 70 1.07 3.61 -23.47
N GLU A 71 0.67 4.87 -23.31
CA GLU A 71 1.15 6.00 -24.12
C GLU A 71 2.66 6.25 -23.91
N GLY A 72 3.15 6.11 -22.68
CA GLY A 72 4.56 6.23 -22.36
C GLY A 72 5.43 5.06 -22.86
N GLY A 73 4.80 3.92 -23.20
CA GLY A 73 5.47 2.76 -23.82
C GLY A 73 6.44 1.99 -22.92
N LEU A 74 6.68 2.42 -21.67
CA LEU A 74 7.70 1.84 -20.78
C LEU A 74 7.47 0.36 -20.46
N TYR A 75 6.21 -0.03 -20.26
CA TYR A 75 5.85 -1.37 -19.76
C TYR A 75 5.28 -2.29 -20.85
N GLY A 76 5.07 -1.77 -22.07
CA GLY A 76 4.46 -2.50 -23.18
C GLY A 76 3.14 -3.20 -22.78
N PRO A 77 2.95 -4.49 -23.14
CA PRO A 77 1.72 -5.23 -22.79
C PRO A 77 1.59 -5.50 -21.28
N GLY A 78 2.69 -5.37 -20.54
CA GLY A 78 2.71 -5.60 -19.09
C GLY A 78 2.16 -4.45 -18.27
N ALA A 79 1.75 -3.32 -18.86
CA ALA A 79 1.38 -2.09 -18.15
C ALA A 79 0.32 -2.25 -17.07
N CYS A 80 -0.57 -3.25 -17.15
CA CYS A 80 -1.61 -3.50 -16.15
C CYS A 80 -1.11 -4.28 -14.92
N GLY A 81 0.11 -4.82 -14.97
CA GLY A 81 0.69 -5.65 -13.92
C GLY A 81 0.21 -7.10 -13.90
N ILE A 82 0.90 -7.94 -13.14
CA ILE A 82 0.55 -9.37 -12.99
C ILE A 82 -0.85 -9.52 -12.37
N CYS A 83 -1.19 -8.62 -11.46
CA CYS A 83 -2.45 -8.63 -10.74
C CYS A 83 -3.60 -7.91 -11.45
N TRP A 84 -3.37 -7.42 -12.67
CA TRP A 84 -4.34 -6.65 -13.44
C TRP A 84 -4.84 -5.40 -12.70
N ASP A 85 -3.95 -4.69 -12.02
CA ASP A 85 -4.25 -3.56 -11.16
C ASP A 85 -4.92 -2.39 -11.89
N CYS A 86 -4.75 -2.29 -13.21
CA CYS A 86 -5.49 -1.33 -14.03
C CYS A 86 -7.02 -1.51 -13.99
N SER A 87 -7.48 -2.72 -13.62
CA SER A 87 -8.90 -3.05 -13.44
C SER A 87 -9.38 -2.89 -12.00
N HIS A 88 -8.47 -2.59 -11.06
CA HIS A 88 -8.82 -2.32 -9.67
C HIS A 88 -9.42 -0.92 -9.51
N GLY A 89 -10.23 -0.76 -8.48
CA GLY A 89 -10.97 0.46 -8.21
C GLY A 89 -12.42 0.16 -7.83
N PRO A 90 -13.20 1.21 -7.58
CA PRO A 90 -14.59 1.08 -7.18
C PRO A 90 -15.45 0.59 -8.36
N ASP A 91 -16.28 -0.43 -8.15
CA ASP A 91 -17.19 -0.99 -9.18
C ASP A 91 -18.28 0.01 -9.61
N LYS A 92 -18.52 1.04 -8.78
CA LYS A 92 -19.51 2.10 -8.99
C LYS A 92 -18.86 3.46 -8.74
N PRO A 93 -19.38 4.54 -9.34
CA PRO A 93 -18.91 5.88 -9.06
C PRO A 93 -18.88 6.17 -7.56
N VAL A 94 -17.78 6.73 -7.08
CA VAL A 94 -17.58 7.04 -5.66
C VAL A 94 -18.50 8.18 -5.25
N THR A 95 -19.44 7.87 -4.37
CA THR A 95 -20.39 8.81 -3.77
C THR A 95 -19.87 9.45 -2.48
N LEU A 96 -18.69 9.02 -2.02
CA LEU A 96 -18.02 9.59 -0.85
C LEU A 96 -17.76 11.09 -1.06
N GLN A 97 -17.95 11.87 0.00
CA GLN A 97 -17.50 13.26 0.03
C GLN A 97 -15.97 13.28 -0.09
N PRO A 98 -15.42 14.08 -1.01
CA PRO A 98 -13.99 14.16 -1.20
C PRO A 98 -13.31 14.85 -0.01
N GLN A 99 -12.06 14.49 0.25
CA GLN A 99 -11.22 15.25 1.18
C GLN A 99 -10.93 16.63 0.61
N ARG A 100 -10.67 17.61 1.47
CA ARG A 100 -10.23 18.94 1.03
C ARG A 100 -8.80 18.89 0.53
N GLU A 101 -7.95 18.11 1.20
CA GLU A 101 -6.54 17.92 0.84
C GLU A 101 -6.13 16.45 0.96
N VAL A 102 -5.32 15.98 0.01
CA VAL A 102 -4.68 14.66 0.07
C VAL A 102 -3.20 14.82 -0.26
N ASP A 103 -2.36 14.49 0.72
CA ASP A 103 -0.90 14.46 0.57
C ASP A 103 -0.46 13.02 0.30
N VAL A 104 0.23 12.79 -0.82
CA VAL A 104 0.83 11.48 -1.13
C VAL A 104 2.34 11.64 -1.19
N HIS A 105 3.04 10.86 -0.38
CA HIS A 105 4.49 10.79 -0.31
C HIS A 105 4.94 9.43 -0.83
N CYS A 106 5.34 9.44 -2.10
CA CYS A 106 5.58 8.24 -2.87
C CYS A 106 7.08 8.00 -3.04
N PHE A 107 7.59 6.92 -2.45
CA PHE A 107 9.00 6.54 -2.53
C PHE A 107 9.21 5.52 -3.63
N GLU A 108 10.02 5.88 -4.62
CA GLU A 108 10.32 5.02 -5.77
C GLU A 108 11.76 5.27 -6.24
N PRO A 109 12.71 4.35 -5.95
CA PRO A 109 14.09 4.51 -6.34
C PRO A 109 14.31 4.40 -7.86
N SER A 110 13.50 3.63 -8.61
CA SER A 110 13.67 3.43 -10.05
C SER A 110 13.39 4.71 -10.84
N MET A 111 14.39 5.19 -11.58
CA MET A 111 14.25 6.36 -12.46
C MET A 111 13.17 6.16 -13.55
N TRP A 112 12.94 4.92 -13.96
CA TRP A 112 11.92 4.59 -14.98
C TRP A 112 10.52 4.69 -14.40
N HIS A 113 10.30 4.13 -13.21
CA HIS A 113 9.03 4.23 -12.51
C HIS A 113 8.73 5.68 -12.12
N GLN A 114 9.74 6.46 -11.68
CA GLN A 114 9.55 7.89 -11.41
C GLN A 114 9.04 8.67 -12.63
N ARG A 115 9.58 8.42 -13.83
CA ARG A 115 9.10 9.05 -15.07
C ARG A 115 7.65 8.66 -15.38
N ALA A 116 7.32 7.38 -15.26
CA ALA A 116 5.96 6.88 -15.50
C ALA A 116 4.96 7.43 -14.47
N LEU A 117 5.33 7.49 -13.19
CA LEU A 117 4.55 8.09 -12.11
C LEU A 117 4.32 9.59 -12.35
N ALA A 118 5.31 10.33 -12.83
CA ALA A 118 5.17 11.74 -13.15
C ALA A 118 4.16 11.97 -14.30
N ALA A 119 4.21 11.13 -15.35
CA ALA A 119 3.24 11.16 -16.44
C ALA A 119 1.82 10.80 -15.95
N ALA A 120 1.69 9.76 -15.11
CA ALA A 120 0.43 9.35 -14.52
C ALA A 120 -0.17 10.43 -13.61
N LYS A 121 0.65 11.07 -12.76
CA LYS A 121 0.25 12.24 -11.94
C LYS A 121 -0.31 13.36 -12.83
N ALA A 122 0.40 13.71 -13.91
CA ALA A 122 -0.04 14.75 -14.83
C ALA A 122 -1.33 14.38 -15.56
N ALA A 123 -1.53 13.10 -15.92
CA ALA A 123 -2.75 12.62 -16.56
C ALA A 123 -3.97 12.68 -15.63
N LEU A 124 -3.79 12.44 -14.32
CA LEU A 124 -4.87 12.46 -13.34
C LEU A 124 -5.26 13.87 -12.88
N TYR A 125 -4.27 14.73 -12.62
CA TYR A 125 -4.49 16.00 -11.90
C TYR A 125 -3.95 17.23 -12.65
N GLY A 126 -3.36 17.08 -13.83
CA GLY A 126 -2.70 18.16 -14.54
C GLY A 126 -1.39 18.61 -13.86
N PRO A 127 -0.77 19.72 -14.33
CA PRO A 127 0.34 20.34 -13.62
C PRO A 127 -0.09 20.85 -12.23
N GLU A 128 0.87 21.09 -11.32
CA GLU A 128 0.60 21.43 -9.91
C GLU A 128 -0.30 22.67 -9.70
N ASP A 129 -0.39 23.53 -10.71
CA ASP A 129 -1.17 24.76 -10.77
C ASP A 129 -2.49 24.63 -11.56
N ALA A 130 -2.81 23.45 -12.12
CA ALA A 130 -4.06 23.24 -12.86
C ALA A 130 -5.29 23.20 -11.94
N PRO A 131 -6.46 23.67 -12.41
CA PRO A 131 -7.71 23.56 -11.67
C PRO A 131 -7.99 22.10 -11.33
N LYS A 132 -8.10 21.86 -10.02
CA LYS A 132 -8.43 20.61 -9.38
C LYS A 132 -9.68 20.01 -10.01
N THR A 133 -9.72 18.68 -9.98
CA THR A 133 -10.81 17.80 -10.42
C THR A 133 -12.21 18.36 -10.14
N ASP A 134 -13.21 17.81 -10.83
CA ASP A 134 -14.67 18.08 -10.72
C ASP A 134 -15.26 18.29 -9.29
N LYS A 135 -14.50 18.07 -8.20
CA LYS A 135 -14.91 18.32 -6.81
C LYS A 135 -13.92 19.09 -5.91
N GLY A 136 -12.85 19.69 -6.42
CA GLY A 136 -12.06 20.71 -5.68
C GLY A 136 -11.04 20.22 -4.63
N THR A 137 -10.69 18.94 -4.57
CA THR A 137 -9.65 18.41 -3.67
C THR A 137 -8.24 18.87 -4.04
N ALA A 138 -7.46 19.34 -3.07
CA ALA A 138 -6.04 19.62 -3.24
C ALA A 138 -5.21 18.33 -3.15
N VAL A 139 -4.80 17.77 -4.29
CA VAL A 139 -3.92 16.59 -4.30
C VAL A 139 -2.46 17.05 -4.44
N ARG A 140 -1.60 16.68 -3.48
CA ARG A 140 -0.15 16.90 -3.52
C ARG A 140 0.56 15.56 -3.55
N TRP A 141 0.79 15.05 -4.76
CA TRP A 141 1.51 13.79 -4.97
C TRP A 141 3.01 14.06 -5.23
N LYS A 142 3.84 13.78 -4.22
CA LYS A 142 5.30 13.92 -4.24
C LYS A 142 5.93 12.58 -4.58
N ILE A 143 6.72 12.53 -5.65
CA ILE A 143 7.51 11.36 -6.05
C ILE A 143 8.95 11.58 -5.56
N LEU A 144 9.46 10.65 -4.77
CA LEU A 144 10.72 10.77 -4.03
C LEU A 144 11.70 9.71 -4.52
N PRO A 145 12.88 10.11 -5.07
CA PRO A 145 13.91 9.20 -5.57
C PRO A 145 14.74 8.62 -4.41
N LEU A 146 14.08 8.02 -3.42
CA LEU A 146 14.69 7.54 -2.19
C LEU A 146 14.27 6.08 -1.95
N ALA A 147 15.21 5.28 -1.44
CA ALA A 147 14.89 4.00 -0.82
C ALA A 147 14.53 4.23 0.67
N VAL A 148 13.76 3.32 1.23
CA VAL A 148 13.41 3.35 2.67
C VAL A 148 13.86 2.06 3.33
N SER A 149 14.43 2.14 4.53
CA SER A 149 14.92 1.00 5.30
C SER A 149 14.96 1.32 6.80
N ASN A 150 15.73 0.54 7.59
CA ASN A 150 15.95 0.74 9.03
C ASN A 150 17.08 1.73 9.37
N ALA A 151 17.82 2.22 8.38
CA ALA A 151 18.91 3.16 8.56
C ALA A 151 19.04 4.10 7.36
N THR A 152 19.69 5.24 7.55
CA THR A 152 20.11 6.13 6.46
C THR A 152 21.38 5.61 5.79
N GLY A 153 21.58 5.97 4.52
CA GLY A 153 22.80 5.63 3.80
C GLY A 153 22.61 5.71 2.31
N VAL A 154 23.32 4.85 1.59
CA VAL A 154 23.24 4.70 0.14
C VAL A 154 23.08 3.23 -0.20
N ALA A 155 22.12 2.90 -1.06
CA ALA A 155 21.93 1.57 -1.64
C ALA A 155 22.26 1.61 -3.13
N ARG A 156 22.71 0.47 -3.66
CA ARG A 156 22.92 0.29 -5.11
C ARG A 156 21.68 -0.32 -5.74
N PHE A 157 20.95 0.46 -6.53
CA PHE A 157 19.69 0.05 -7.15
C PHE A 157 19.88 -0.29 -8.64
N PRO A 158 19.16 -1.29 -9.20
CA PRO A 158 19.29 -1.64 -10.62
C PRO A 158 18.83 -0.54 -11.57
N ALA A 159 19.68 -0.17 -12.54
CA ALA A 159 19.43 0.92 -13.47
C ALA A 159 18.37 0.60 -14.55
N ASN A 160 18.31 -0.65 -15.01
CA ASN A 160 17.41 -1.10 -16.09
C ASN A 160 16.30 -2.00 -15.56
N CYS A 161 15.52 -1.48 -14.61
CA CYS A 161 14.43 -2.21 -14.00
C CYS A 161 13.07 -1.57 -14.30
N THR A 162 12.28 -2.28 -15.10
CA THR A 162 10.91 -1.90 -15.54
C THR A 162 9.86 -2.94 -15.14
N HIS A 163 10.29 -4.00 -14.45
CA HIS A 163 9.42 -5.06 -13.93
C HIS A 163 8.87 -4.68 -12.55
N GLU A 164 7.85 -5.40 -12.09
CA GLU A 164 7.25 -5.11 -10.79
C GLU A 164 8.19 -5.53 -9.65
N GLU A 165 8.87 -6.67 -9.78
CA GLU A 165 9.75 -7.29 -8.77
C GLU A 165 11.18 -6.67 -8.66
N CYS A 166 11.32 -5.37 -8.87
CA CYS A 166 12.61 -4.70 -8.93
C CYS A 166 13.33 -4.65 -7.57
N SER A 167 14.16 -5.66 -7.29
CA SER A 167 14.95 -5.77 -6.06
C SER A 167 16.46 -5.57 -6.27
N LEU A 168 17.20 -5.32 -5.18
CA LEU A 168 18.65 -5.04 -5.16
C LEU A 168 19.55 -6.19 -5.70
N ALA A 169 18.98 -7.27 -6.22
CA ALA A 169 19.69 -8.48 -6.64
C ALA A 169 20.04 -8.56 -8.14
N SER A 170 19.70 -7.55 -8.96
CA SER A 170 19.98 -7.55 -10.42
C SER A 170 21.37 -6.96 -10.77
N THR A 171 22.08 -7.56 -11.74
CA THR A 171 23.56 -7.57 -11.77
C THR A 171 24.28 -6.84 -12.92
N THR A 172 23.63 -6.06 -13.79
CA THR A 172 24.36 -5.51 -14.96
C THR A 172 24.62 -4.01 -14.93
N GLU A 173 23.75 -3.18 -14.36
CA GLU A 173 24.02 -1.75 -14.13
C GLU A 173 23.35 -1.30 -12.84
N LEU A 174 24.11 -0.66 -11.95
CA LEU A 174 23.64 -0.19 -10.65
C LEU A 174 23.87 1.33 -10.54
N PHE A 175 22.96 2.04 -9.87
CA PHE A 175 23.15 3.44 -9.48
C PHE A 175 22.90 3.62 -8.00
N ASP A 176 23.51 4.65 -7.44
CA ASP A 176 23.39 4.98 -6.02
C ASP A 176 22.06 5.70 -5.73
N VAL A 177 21.37 5.23 -4.70
CA VAL A 177 20.13 5.83 -4.19
C VAL A 177 20.27 6.10 -2.71
N ASN A 178 19.89 7.31 -2.29
CA ASN A 178 19.86 7.66 -0.88
C ASN A 178 18.77 6.87 -0.14
N ILE A 179 19.12 6.36 1.03
CA ILE A 179 18.23 5.64 1.93
C ILE A 179 17.81 6.58 3.06
N THR A 180 16.53 6.58 3.38
CA THR A 180 15.98 7.19 4.61
C THR A 180 15.22 6.15 5.44
N THR A 181 14.72 6.57 6.60
CA THR A 181 13.77 5.79 7.41
C THR A 181 12.44 6.53 7.46
N VAL A 182 11.35 5.82 7.73
CA VAL A 182 10.02 6.45 7.89
C VAL A 182 10.07 7.50 9.00
N ASP A 183 10.70 7.18 10.12
CA ASP A 183 10.82 8.09 11.27
C ASP A 183 11.56 9.38 10.92
N ILE A 184 12.69 9.28 10.20
CA ILE A 184 13.49 10.44 9.78
C ILE A 184 12.69 11.28 8.78
N TYR A 185 12.10 10.65 7.78
CA TYR A 185 11.32 11.35 6.77
C TYR A 185 10.13 12.10 7.37
N MET A 186 9.33 11.43 8.22
CA MET A 186 8.17 12.07 8.85
C MET A 186 8.57 13.25 9.73
N ARG A 187 9.73 13.18 10.39
CA ARG A 187 10.28 14.29 11.17
C ARG A 187 10.68 15.46 10.27
N GLU A 188 11.42 15.20 9.20
CA GLU A 188 11.96 16.24 8.30
C GLU A 188 10.88 16.89 7.43
N ALA A 189 9.93 16.10 6.94
CA ALA A 189 8.78 16.58 6.19
C ALA A 189 7.68 17.16 7.10
N VAL A 190 7.88 17.16 8.42
CA VAL A 190 6.94 17.68 9.44
C VAL A 190 5.55 17.05 9.29
N ILE A 191 5.51 15.73 9.08
CA ILE A 191 4.27 14.96 8.91
C ILE A 191 3.85 14.43 10.29
N PRO A 192 2.83 15.01 10.97
CA PRO A 192 2.45 14.60 12.31
C PRO A 192 1.81 13.21 12.34
N TYR A 193 1.17 12.78 11.26
CA TYR A 193 0.33 11.59 11.20
C TYR A 193 0.13 11.16 9.74
N VAL A 194 -0.06 9.86 9.51
CA VAL A 194 -0.43 9.30 8.21
C VAL A 194 -1.64 8.38 8.35
N ASP A 195 -2.60 8.52 7.45
CA ASP A 195 -3.77 7.65 7.36
C ASP A 195 -3.36 6.27 6.84
N ILE A 196 -2.40 6.24 5.91
CA ILE A 196 -1.84 5.01 5.36
C ILE A 196 -0.32 5.10 5.32
N LEU A 197 0.33 4.08 5.86
CA LEU A 197 1.71 3.71 5.57
C LEU A 197 1.69 2.39 4.78
N LYS A 198 1.90 2.44 3.47
CA LYS A 198 2.06 1.26 2.62
C LYS A 198 3.54 0.99 2.38
N ILE A 199 3.95 -0.27 2.50
CA ILE A 199 5.31 -0.75 2.31
C ILE A 199 5.28 -1.88 1.28
N ASP A 200 6.17 -1.82 0.32
CA ASP A 200 6.29 -2.83 -0.73
C ASP A 200 7.70 -2.72 -1.28
N THR A 201 8.63 -3.38 -0.61
CA THR A 201 10.06 -3.22 -0.90
C THR A 201 10.68 -4.51 -1.37
N GLU A 202 9.88 -5.38 -2.00
CA GLU A 202 10.32 -6.61 -2.66
C GLU A 202 11.16 -7.50 -1.72
N GLY A 203 10.73 -7.59 -0.45
CA GLY A 203 11.33 -8.43 0.58
C GLY A 203 12.14 -7.70 1.65
N PHE A 204 12.29 -6.38 1.55
CA PHE A 204 12.94 -5.54 2.57
C PHE A 204 11.94 -4.93 3.58
N ASP A 205 10.67 -5.33 3.52
CA ASP A 205 9.58 -4.79 4.32
C ASP A 205 9.85 -4.86 5.84
N PRO A 206 10.44 -5.95 6.39
CA PRO A 206 10.84 -5.98 7.81
C PRO A 206 11.82 -4.87 8.21
N ALA A 207 12.74 -4.49 7.31
CA ALA A 207 13.69 -3.40 7.58
C ALA A 207 12.97 -2.04 7.59
N VAL A 208 12.01 -1.81 6.69
CA VAL A 208 11.19 -0.58 6.71
C VAL A 208 10.36 -0.50 7.99
N LEU A 209 9.75 -1.61 8.43
CA LEU A 209 9.01 -1.69 9.69
C LEU A 209 9.88 -1.33 10.90
N ALA A 210 11.14 -1.78 10.92
CA ALA A 210 12.10 -1.39 11.96
C ALA A 210 12.48 0.10 11.85
N GLY A 211 12.61 0.65 10.65
CA GLY A 211 12.83 2.09 10.41
C GLY A 211 11.63 3.00 10.70
N ALA A 212 10.46 2.41 10.95
CA ALA A 212 9.23 3.10 11.33
C ALA A 212 8.93 2.98 12.84
N TYR A 213 9.89 2.54 13.66
CA TYR A 213 9.66 2.22 15.07
C TYR A 213 8.96 3.33 15.86
N ASN A 214 9.44 4.58 15.81
CA ASN A 214 8.82 5.67 16.57
C ASN A 214 7.47 6.07 16.01
N THR A 215 7.28 5.98 14.69
CA THR A 215 6.01 6.23 14.02
C THR A 215 4.96 5.23 14.47
N LEU A 216 5.28 3.94 14.40
CA LEU A 216 4.38 2.84 14.79
C LEU A 216 4.13 2.85 16.30
N ARG A 217 5.18 2.91 17.13
CA ARG A 217 5.06 2.93 18.60
C ARG A 217 4.19 4.07 19.13
N ARG A 218 4.16 5.21 18.42
CA ARG A 218 3.35 6.39 18.78
C ARG A 218 2.00 6.43 18.06
N HIS A 219 1.63 5.36 17.36
CA HIS A 219 0.39 5.25 16.57
C HIS A 219 0.19 6.42 15.61
N ARG A 220 1.29 6.87 14.97
CA ARG A 220 1.26 7.96 13.98
C ARG A 220 0.96 7.48 12.56
N ALA A 221 0.74 6.17 12.39
CA ALA A 221 0.23 5.55 11.17
C ALA A 221 -1.04 4.77 11.53
N GLU A 222 -2.20 5.20 11.06
CA GLU A 222 -3.49 4.57 11.39
C GLU A 222 -3.59 3.17 10.80
N VAL A 223 -3.34 3.09 9.50
CA VAL A 223 -3.29 1.84 8.75
C VAL A 223 -1.88 1.62 8.24
N LEU A 224 -1.38 0.42 8.49
CA LEU A 224 -0.13 -0.09 7.95
C LEU A 224 -0.47 -1.22 6.97
N SER A 225 0.04 -1.15 5.74
CA SER A 225 -0.09 -2.22 4.75
C SER A 225 1.30 -2.63 4.27
N PHE A 226 1.58 -3.93 4.15
CA PHE A 226 2.85 -4.41 3.63
C PHE A 226 2.77 -5.74 2.91
N GLU A 227 3.74 -6.01 2.04
CA GLU A 227 3.81 -7.27 1.30
C GLU A 227 4.62 -8.32 2.07
N TYR A 228 4.07 -9.53 2.18
CA TYR A 228 4.73 -10.69 2.77
C TYR A 228 4.94 -11.78 1.72
N HIS A 229 6.18 -12.28 1.65
CA HIS A 229 6.59 -13.43 0.84
C HIS A 229 7.90 -14.02 1.37
N ASP A 230 8.41 -15.08 0.72
CA ASP A 230 9.60 -15.83 1.16
C ASP A 230 10.91 -15.02 1.16
N PHE A 231 11.01 -13.91 0.41
CA PHE A 231 12.24 -13.12 0.37
C PHE A 231 12.50 -12.36 1.67
N TRP A 232 11.53 -12.27 2.58
CA TRP A 232 11.73 -11.73 3.93
C TRP A 232 12.86 -12.41 4.69
N THR A 233 13.11 -13.70 4.39
CA THR A 233 14.25 -14.43 4.95
C THR A 233 15.60 -13.79 4.62
N ARG A 234 15.70 -13.05 3.50
CA ARG A 234 16.90 -12.31 3.08
C ARG A 234 17.16 -11.07 3.94
N SER A 235 16.11 -10.48 4.50
CA SER A 235 16.20 -9.36 5.45
C SER A 235 16.13 -9.81 6.92
N GLY A 236 16.17 -11.13 7.17
CA GLY A 236 16.15 -11.72 8.50
C GLY A 236 14.77 -11.74 9.16
N GLY A 237 13.70 -11.48 8.40
CA GLY A 237 12.33 -11.44 8.89
C GLY A 237 11.56 -12.75 8.67
N THR A 238 10.59 -13.00 9.53
CA THR A 238 9.48 -13.95 9.31
C THR A 238 8.17 -13.24 9.60
N LEU A 239 7.05 -13.77 9.09
CA LEU A 239 5.75 -13.22 9.42
C LEU A 239 5.51 -13.26 10.92
N ARG A 240 5.89 -14.35 11.60
CA ARG A 240 5.79 -14.47 13.07
C ARG A 240 6.49 -13.31 13.79
N VAL A 241 7.75 -13.03 13.43
CA VAL A 241 8.54 -11.98 14.09
C VAL A 241 7.90 -10.60 13.88
N CYS A 242 7.42 -10.30 12.67
CA CYS A 242 6.75 -9.04 12.40
C CYS A 242 5.38 -8.93 13.08
N MET A 243 4.63 -10.03 13.20
CA MET A 243 3.36 -10.03 13.93
C MET A 243 3.58 -9.79 15.42
N ASP A 244 4.58 -10.44 16.04
CA ASP A 244 4.92 -10.20 17.46
C ASP A 244 5.33 -8.74 17.67
N TYR A 245 6.20 -8.22 16.81
CA TYR A 245 6.62 -6.81 16.85
C TYR A 245 5.43 -5.85 16.73
N LEU A 246 4.55 -6.03 15.75
CA LEU A 246 3.40 -5.14 15.55
C LEU A 246 2.36 -5.29 16.66
N GLU A 247 2.18 -6.50 17.20
CA GLU A 247 1.29 -6.76 18.34
C GLU A 247 1.80 -6.05 19.60
N GLU A 248 3.10 -6.10 19.88
CA GLU A 248 3.74 -5.35 20.97
C GLU A 248 3.59 -3.84 20.82
N LEU A 249 3.65 -3.34 19.58
CA LEU A 249 3.42 -1.92 19.27
C LEU A 249 1.95 -1.52 19.29
N GLY A 250 1.02 -2.45 19.56
CA GLY A 250 -0.40 -2.14 19.69
C GLY A 250 -1.16 -2.09 18.37
N TYR A 251 -0.72 -2.82 17.35
CA TYR A 251 -1.48 -3.03 16.12
C TYR A 251 -2.23 -4.37 16.15
N THR A 252 -3.31 -4.42 15.39
CA THR A 252 -4.00 -5.66 15.02
C THR A 252 -3.89 -5.86 13.52
N CYS A 253 -3.35 -7.00 13.10
CA CYS A 253 -3.02 -7.32 11.72
C CYS A 253 -3.90 -8.42 11.15
N TYR A 254 -4.05 -8.39 9.82
CA TYR A 254 -4.89 -9.28 9.03
C TYR A 254 -4.19 -9.62 7.72
N TYR A 255 -4.40 -10.82 7.18
CA TYR A 255 -4.23 -11.01 5.74
C TYR A 255 -5.22 -10.14 4.98
N ASP A 256 -4.71 -9.34 4.04
CA ASP A 256 -5.51 -8.62 3.06
C ASP A 256 -5.82 -9.56 1.89
N ALA A 257 -6.97 -10.21 1.98
CA ALA A 257 -7.52 -11.10 0.97
C ALA A 257 -8.94 -10.63 0.61
N PRO A 258 -9.67 -11.34 -0.27
CA PRO A 258 -11.09 -11.01 -0.53
C PRO A 258 -11.94 -10.92 0.75
N LEU A 259 -11.46 -11.51 1.86
CA LEU A 259 -11.86 -11.23 3.23
C LEU A 259 -10.61 -10.95 4.06
N LEU A 260 -10.74 -10.10 5.08
CA LEU A 260 -9.66 -9.90 6.05
C LEU A 260 -9.59 -11.09 7.00
N TYR A 261 -8.42 -11.70 7.17
CA TYR A 261 -8.22 -12.79 8.14
C TYR A 261 -7.27 -12.36 9.24
N LYS A 262 -7.78 -12.23 10.47
CA LYS A 262 -7.01 -11.76 11.63
C LYS A 262 -5.83 -12.67 11.98
N LEU A 263 -4.67 -12.06 12.18
CA LEU A 263 -3.38 -12.70 12.51
C LEU A 263 -2.95 -12.49 13.96
N THR A 264 -3.25 -11.32 14.52
CA THR A 264 -2.88 -10.92 15.89
C THR A 264 -3.71 -11.64 16.96
N GLY A 265 -3.09 -11.91 18.12
CA GLY A 265 -3.70 -12.58 19.26
C GLY A 265 -3.29 -14.06 19.33
N CYS A 266 -4.04 -14.95 18.67
CA CYS A 266 -3.75 -16.38 18.67
C CYS A 266 -2.97 -16.77 17.40
N TRP A 267 -1.64 -16.73 17.48
CA TRP A 267 -0.79 -17.14 16.37
C TRP A 267 -0.94 -18.63 16.04
N ASP A 268 -0.98 -18.90 14.74
CA ASP A 268 -1.02 -20.23 14.17
C ASP A 268 0.18 -20.38 13.22
N PRO A 269 1.08 -21.36 13.41
CA PRO A 269 2.23 -21.56 12.52
C PRO A 269 1.85 -21.72 11.04
N ARG A 270 0.61 -22.11 10.73
CA ARG A 270 0.09 -22.21 9.35
C ARG A 270 -0.09 -20.85 8.67
N TYR A 271 0.01 -19.75 9.41
CA TYR A 271 0.09 -18.41 8.82
C TYR A 271 1.43 -18.15 8.15
N GLU A 272 2.51 -18.87 8.47
CA GLU A 272 3.80 -18.67 7.83
C GLU A 272 3.85 -19.32 6.42
N ILE A 273 3.04 -18.81 5.49
CA ILE A 273 2.82 -19.41 4.16
C ILE A 273 3.97 -19.22 3.18
N LYS A 274 4.84 -18.21 3.40
CA LYS A 274 6.02 -17.89 2.56
C LYS A 274 5.68 -17.78 1.06
N ASP A 275 4.56 -17.14 0.74
CA ASP A 275 4.07 -16.94 -0.62
C ASP A 275 3.54 -15.50 -0.72
N TRP A 276 3.52 -14.93 -1.92
CA TRP A 276 3.09 -13.55 -2.14
C TRP A 276 1.70 -13.31 -1.56
N SER A 277 1.64 -12.37 -0.63
CA SER A 277 0.45 -12.01 0.10
C SER A 277 0.59 -10.61 0.69
N ASN A 278 -0.54 -10.00 1.00
CA ASN A 278 -0.56 -8.68 1.62
C ASN A 278 -1.08 -8.76 3.05
N ILE A 279 -0.49 -7.97 3.93
CA ILE A 279 -0.92 -7.79 5.31
C ILE A 279 -1.41 -6.36 5.47
N VAL A 280 -2.53 -6.20 6.17
CA VAL A 280 -3.02 -4.90 6.61
C VAL A 280 -3.18 -4.91 8.13
N CYS A 281 -2.80 -3.83 8.79
CA CYS A 281 -2.90 -3.65 10.22
C CYS A 281 -3.54 -2.31 10.55
N ALA A 282 -4.28 -2.27 11.65
CA ALA A 282 -4.84 -1.04 12.23
C ALA A 282 -4.42 -0.87 13.69
N VAL A 283 -4.43 0.36 14.19
CA VAL A 283 -4.19 0.65 15.61
C VAL A 283 -5.25 -0.04 16.46
N ARG A 284 -4.81 -0.82 17.47
CA ARG A 284 -5.72 -1.57 18.34
C ARG A 284 -6.62 -0.62 19.13
N GLY A 285 -7.91 -0.90 19.12
CA GLY A 285 -8.97 -0.10 19.73
C GLY A 285 -9.50 1.04 18.85
N SER A 286 -8.97 1.24 17.63
CA SER A 286 -9.47 2.28 16.73
C SER A 286 -10.77 1.86 16.02
N GLU A 287 -11.49 2.85 15.48
CA GLU A 287 -12.69 2.59 14.66
C GLU A 287 -12.35 1.77 13.41
N ILE A 288 -11.14 1.93 12.87
CA ILE A 288 -10.65 1.15 11.74
C ILE A 288 -10.45 -0.31 12.12
N GLU A 289 -9.91 -0.60 13.32
CA GLU A 289 -9.82 -1.97 13.79
C GLU A 289 -11.22 -2.61 13.93
N ALA A 290 -12.19 -1.85 14.45
CA ALA A 290 -13.56 -2.34 14.58
C ALA A 290 -14.19 -2.68 13.20
N ASP A 291 -13.97 -1.82 12.20
CA ASP A 291 -14.42 -2.06 10.82
C ASP A 291 -13.71 -3.28 10.19
N MET A 292 -12.38 -3.38 10.33
CA MET A 292 -11.63 -4.54 9.83
C MET A 292 -12.06 -5.85 10.50
N ASN A 293 -12.32 -5.83 11.81
CA ASN A 293 -12.89 -6.99 12.52
C ASN A 293 -14.27 -7.36 11.96
N ALA A 294 -15.12 -6.39 11.62
CA ALA A 294 -16.42 -6.64 10.98
C ALA A 294 -16.26 -7.29 9.59
N LEU A 295 -15.30 -6.82 8.80
CA LEU A 295 -14.95 -7.42 7.50
C LEU A 295 -14.47 -8.88 7.63
N THR A 296 -13.83 -9.25 8.75
CA THR A 296 -13.48 -10.65 9.05
C THR A 296 -14.71 -11.51 9.36
N VAL A 297 -15.71 -10.97 10.07
CA VAL A 297 -16.90 -11.74 10.52
C VAL A 297 -17.93 -11.94 9.40
N LEU A 298 -18.01 -11.03 8.42
CA LEU A 298 -19.10 -10.96 7.42
C LEU A 298 -19.15 -12.07 6.36
N ARG A 299 -18.32 -13.11 6.42
CA ARG A 299 -18.49 -14.33 5.58
C ARG A 299 -18.41 -15.68 6.29
N GLN A 300 -18.09 -15.73 7.59
CA GLN A 300 -18.27 -16.98 8.35
C GLN A 300 -19.74 -17.42 8.37
N ARG A 301 -20.68 -16.48 8.24
CA ARG A 301 -22.12 -16.76 8.11
C ARG A 301 -22.56 -17.14 6.68
N ALA A 302 -21.87 -16.68 5.65
CA ALA A 302 -22.22 -16.98 4.25
C ALA A 302 -21.76 -18.37 3.80
N VAL A 303 -20.66 -18.89 4.37
CA VAL A 303 -20.20 -20.27 4.13
C VAL A 303 -21.08 -21.30 4.85
N ASN A 304 -21.65 -20.94 6.01
CA ASN A 304 -22.58 -21.81 6.74
C ASN A 304 -24.01 -21.85 6.16
N SER A 305 -24.41 -20.89 5.31
CA SER A 305 -25.73 -20.90 4.65
C SER A 305 -25.78 -21.73 3.37
N THR A 306 -24.63 -22.15 2.82
CA THR A 306 -24.57 -23.05 1.64
C THR A 306 -24.29 -24.50 2.00
N ALA A 307 -24.07 -24.82 3.28
CA ALA A 307 -23.94 -26.19 3.79
C ALA A 307 -25.28 -26.76 4.31
N VAL A 308 -26.37 -25.99 4.20
CA VAL A 308 -27.75 -26.41 4.54
C VAL A 308 -28.67 -25.98 3.39
N ALA A 309 -28.46 -26.55 2.21
CA ALA A 309 -29.42 -26.57 1.11
C ALA A 309 -29.16 -27.81 0.25
#